data_AF-A0AAV0WHM2-F1
#
_entry.id   AF-A0AAV0WHM2-F1
#
_cell.length_a   1.000
_cell.length_b   1.000
_cell.length_c   1.000
_cell.angle_alpha   90.00
_cell.angle_beta   90.00
_cell.angle_gamma   90.00
#
_symmetry.space_group_name_H-M   'P 1'
#
loop_
_entity.id
_entity.type
_entity.pdbx_description
1 polymer ?
#
loop_
_entity_poly.entity_id
_entity_poly.type
_entity_poly.pdbx_seq_one_letter_code
_entity_poly.pdbx_strand_id
1 'polypeptide(L)'
;MFRNVDIFIFVFDMKNENEELAKDLNFYQTCLSAICEHSPSAKVFCLIHKTDLVAQDQRKKLFEDRQNDLINISNPVNITCFMSSIWDESLYMAWSSIINRLNVQKPEETMDKFTSLMECNEVIV
;
A
#
# COMPACT_ATOMS: atom_id res chain seq x y z
N MET A 1 -8.42 -11.08 17.25
CA MET A 1 -8.23 -9.74 16.66
C MET A 1 -8.34 -9.76 15.13
N PHE A 2 -7.87 -10.82 14.44
CA PHE A 2 -7.78 -10.86 12.96
C PHE A 2 -8.91 -11.62 12.22
N ARG A 3 -10.14 -11.63 12.74
CA ARG A 3 -11.30 -12.21 12.03
C ARG A 3 -12.03 -11.11 11.26
N ASN A 4 -12.47 -11.42 10.04
CA ASN A 4 -13.18 -10.50 9.14
C ASN A 4 -12.35 -9.26 8.77
N VAL A 5 -11.07 -9.46 8.45
CA VAL A 5 -10.21 -8.38 7.98
C VAL A 5 -10.27 -8.33 6.45
N ASP A 6 -10.80 -7.24 5.90
CA ASP A 6 -10.78 -7.00 4.45
C ASP A 6 -9.46 -6.35 3.99
N ILE A 7 -8.87 -5.53 4.86
CA ILE A 7 -7.61 -4.83 4.60
C ILE A 7 -6.70 -4.91 5.81
N PHE A 8 -5.44 -5.21 5.55
CA PHE A 8 -4.35 -5.04 6.49
C PHE A 8 -3.36 -3.99 5.95
N ILE A 9 -3.08 -2.94 6.73
CA ILE A 9 -2.08 -1.92 6.40
C ILE A 9 -1.01 -1.95 7.47
N PHE A 10 0.24 -2.14 7.06
CA PHE A 10 1.40 -2.03 7.94
C PHE A 10 2.25 -0.82 7.55
N VAL A 11 2.75 -0.08 8.54
CA VAL A 11 3.56 1.12 8.31
C VAL A 11 4.99 0.85 8.75
N PHE A 12 5.94 0.97 7.83
CA PHE A 12 7.37 0.90 8.08
C PHE A 12 7.94 2.31 8.10
N ASP A 13 8.78 2.62 9.08
CA ASP A 13 9.57 3.85 9.04
C ASP A 13 10.76 3.67 8.08
N MET A 14 10.93 4.59 7.14
CA MET A 14 12.03 4.58 6.19
C MET A 14 13.40 4.71 6.88
N LYS A 15 13.45 5.33 8.07
CA LYS A 15 14.68 5.44 8.87
C LYS A 15 15.06 4.18 9.62
N ASN A 16 14.14 3.24 9.79
CA ASN A 16 14.43 2.05 10.56
C ASN A 16 15.43 1.19 9.77
N GLU A 17 16.56 0.93 10.41
CA GLU A 17 17.68 0.15 9.91
C GLU A 17 18.12 -0.84 10.99
N ASN A 18 18.90 -1.85 10.60
CA ASN A 18 19.52 -2.83 11.50
C ASN A 18 18.49 -3.51 12.44
N GLU A 19 18.67 -3.40 13.75
CA GLU A 19 17.88 -4.10 14.75
C GLU A 19 16.42 -3.64 14.81
N GLU A 20 16.16 -2.34 14.58
CA GLU A 20 14.79 -1.80 14.57
C GLU A 20 14.00 -2.35 13.39
N LEU A 21 14.62 -2.37 12.21
CA LEU A 21 14.01 -2.98 11.03
C LEU A 21 13.74 -4.47 11.24
N ALA A 22 14.68 -5.20 11.86
CA ALA A 22 14.49 -6.62 12.15
C ALA A 22 13.30 -6.86 13.11
N LYS A 23 13.12 -6.00 14.11
CA LYS A 23 11.96 -6.05 15.03
C LYS A 23 10.65 -5.79 14.29
N ASP A 24 10.61 -4.77 13.43
CA ASP A 24 9.43 -4.46 12.62
C ASP A 24 9.08 -5.63 11.69
N LEU A 25 10.07 -6.23 11.04
CA LEU A 25 9.87 -7.37 10.14
C LEU A 25 9.35 -8.61 10.88
N ASN A 26 9.89 -8.92 12.06
CA ASN A 26 9.41 -10.03 12.87
C ASN A 26 7.95 -9.81 13.31
N PHE A 27 7.62 -8.59 13.74
CA PHE A 27 6.25 -8.24 14.11
C PHE A 27 5.30 -8.31 12.90
N TYR A 28 5.74 -7.78 11.76
CA TYR A 28 5.02 -7.84 10.49
C TYR A 28 4.72 -9.30 10.07
N GLN A 29 5.72 -10.20 10.11
CA GLN A 29 5.52 -11.62 9.80
C GLN A 29 4.53 -12.30 10.75
N THR A 30 4.57 -11.95 12.04
CA THR A 30 3.62 -12.47 13.04
C THR A 30 2.19 -12.05 12.70
N CYS A 31 1.98 -10.78 12.33
CA CYS A 31 0.68 -10.30 11.88
C CYS A 31 0.25 -10.96 10.57
N LEU A 32 1.16 -11.07 9.59
CA LEU A 32 0.88 -11.65 8.28
C LEU A 32 0.44 -13.11 8.42
N SER A 33 1.10 -13.88 9.28
CA SER A 33 0.73 -15.27 9.56
C SER A 33 -0.68 -15.39 10.14
N ALA A 34 -1.04 -14.51 11.09
CA ALA A 34 -2.37 -14.48 11.67
C ALA A 34 -3.46 -14.04 10.67
N ILE A 35 -3.12 -13.13 9.75
CA ILE A 35 -4.01 -12.72 8.66
C ILE A 35 -4.23 -13.89 7.69
N CYS A 36 -3.18 -14.59 7.28
CA CYS A 36 -3.30 -15.77 6.41
C CYS A 36 -4.19 -16.86 7.02
N GLU A 37 -4.07 -17.09 8.33
CA GLU A 37 -4.86 -18.10 9.03
C GLU A 37 -6.34 -17.71 9.16
N HIS A 38 -6.63 -16.45 9.47
CA HIS A 38 -7.97 -16.03 9.87
C HIS A 38 -8.74 -15.23 8.82
N SER A 39 -8.05 -14.61 7.87
CA SER A 39 -8.60 -13.74 6.82
C SER A 39 -7.77 -13.84 5.52
N PRO A 40 -7.76 -15.01 4.84
CA PRO A 40 -6.90 -15.25 3.67
C PRO A 40 -7.23 -14.37 2.45
N SER A 41 -8.43 -13.78 2.39
CA SER A 41 -8.85 -12.85 1.35
C SER A 41 -8.45 -11.40 1.61
N ALA A 42 -7.81 -11.10 2.76
CA ALA A 42 -7.42 -9.76 3.13
C ALA A 42 -6.40 -9.19 2.13
N LYS A 43 -6.60 -7.94 1.72
CA LYS A 43 -5.62 -7.21 0.92
C LYS A 43 -4.56 -6.62 1.84
N VAL A 44 -3.29 -6.86 1.55
CA VAL A 44 -2.17 -6.39 2.36
C VAL A 44 -1.48 -5.20 1.68
N PHE A 45 -1.35 -4.11 2.43
CA PHE A 45 -0.66 -2.90 2.00
C PHE A 45 0.46 -2.55 2.98
N CYS A 46 1.59 -2.10 2.44
CA CYS A 46 2.73 -1.64 3.22
C CYS A 46 2.99 -0.16 2.91
N LEU A 47 2.94 0.70 3.92
CA LEU A 47 3.33 2.10 3.80
C LEU A 47 4.76 2.26 4.27
N ILE A 48 5.68 2.56 3.36
CA ILE A 48 7.04 2.98 3.68
C ILE A 48 6.96 4.50 3.93
N HIS A 49 6.99 4.88 5.20
CA HIS A 49 6.62 6.20 5.69
C HIS A 49 7.83 7.05 6.11
N LYS A 50 7.61 8.34 6.35
CA LYS A 50 8.64 9.36 6.70
C LYS A 50 9.75 9.51 5.65
N THR A 51 9.38 9.37 4.38
CA THR A 51 10.33 9.45 3.26
C THR A 51 10.89 10.84 3.02
N ASP A 52 10.25 11.87 3.59
CA ASP A 52 10.76 13.24 3.67
C ASP A 52 12.14 13.35 4.31
N LEU A 53 12.46 12.42 5.22
CA LEU A 53 13.72 12.44 5.95
C LEU A 53 14.91 11.87 5.16
N VAL A 54 14.67 11.39 3.94
CA VAL A 54 15.69 10.90 3.01
C VAL A 54 15.87 11.91 1.88
N ALA A 55 17.10 12.04 1.38
CA ALA A 55 17.41 12.90 0.25
C ALA A 55 16.66 12.45 -1.02
N GLN A 56 16.12 13.40 -1.78
CA GLN A 56 15.18 13.14 -2.89
C GLN A 56 15.76 12.20 -3.96
N ASP A 57 17.06 12.30 -4.23
CA ASP A 57 17.82 11.46 -5.16
C ASP A 57 17.93 10.00 -4.70
N GLN A 58 17.88 9.75 -3.39
CA GLN A 58 18.00 8.40 -2.81
C GLN A 58 16.66 7.73 -2.53
N ARG A 59 15.57 8.51 -2.38
CA ARG A 59 14.24 8.01 -2.01
C ARG A 59 13.76 6.85 -2.87
N LYS A 60 13.87 7.00 -4.19
CA LYS A 60 13.38 5.99 -5.15
C LYS A 60 14.12 4.66 -4.99
N LYS A 61 15.45 4.71 -4.95
CA LYS A 61 16.28 3.51 -4.80
C LYS A 61 16.00 2.80 -3.48
N LEU A 62 16.01 3.53 -2.37
CA LEU A 62 15.77 2.95 -1.05
C LEU A 62 14.36 2.35 -0.93
N PHE A 63 13.38 2.96 -1.60
CA PHE A 63 12.03 2.42 -1.65
C PHE A 63 11.95 1.14 -2.46
N GLU A 64 12.58 1.08 -3.64
CA GLU A 64 12.63 -0.13 -4.47
C GLU A 64 13.34 -1.28 -3.72
N ASP A 65 14.46 -1.00 -3.06
CA ASP A 65 15.19 -1.98 -2.25
C ASP A 65 14.29 -2.53 -1.13
N ARG A 66 13.68 -1.64 -0.34
CA ARG A 66 12.78 -2.03 0.77
C ARG A 66 11.52 -2.74 0.26
N GLN A 67 10.96 -2.31 -0.86
CA GLN A 67 9.79 -2.94 -1.47
C GLN A 67 10.10 -4.39 -1.87
N ASN A 68 11.26 -4.62 -2.49
CA ASN A 68 11.68 -5.96 -2.89
C ASN A 68 11.88 -6.87 -1.68
N ASP A 69 12.50 -6.37 -0.61
CA ASP A 69 12.66 -7.11 0.65
C ASP A 69 11.29 -7.51 1.24
N LEU A 70 10.36 -6.55 1.31
CA LEU A 70 9.02 -6.81 1.83
C LEU A 70 8.25 -7.82 0.98
N ILE A 71 8.34 -7.75 -0.36
CA ILE A 71 7.71 -8.72 -1.25
C ILE A 71 8.28 -10.12 -1.01
N ASN A 72 9.61 -10.23 -0.92
CA ASN A 72 10.28 -11.52 -0.68
C ASN A 72 9.87 -12.15 0.65
N ILE A 73 9.84 -11.34 1.71
CA ILE A 73 9.49 -11.76 3.08
C ILE A 73 8.00 -12.11 3.20
N SER A 74 7.14 -11.47 2.39
CA SER A 74 5.69 -11.66 2.44
C SER A 74 5.20 -12.88 1.66
N ASN A 75 6.04 -13.50 0.84
CA ASN A 75 5.65 -14.68 0.06
C ASN A 75 5.05 -15.78 0.95
N PRO A 76 3.92 -16.39 0.56
CA PRO A 76 3.22 -16.28 -0.73
C PRO A 76 2.16 -15.15 -0.82
N VAL A 77 2.07 -14.26 0.17
CA VAL A 77 1.05 -13.20 0.20
C VAL A 77 1.43 -12.06 -0.75
N ASN A 78 0.49 -11.69 -1.62
CA ASN A 78 0.64 -10.52 -2.48
C ASN A 78 0.44 -9.24 -1.69
N ILE A 79 1.45 -8.36 -1.71
CA ILE A 79 1.41 -7.07 -1.04
C ILE A 79 1.51 -5.91 -2.03
N THR A 80 1.01 -4.74 -1.66
CA THR A 80 1.23 -3.49 -2.41
C THR A 80 1.93 -2.48 -1.51
N CYS A 81 3.07 -1.96 -1.96
CA CYS A 81 3.84 -0.97 -1.20
C CYS A 81 3.57 0.45 -1.71
N PHE A 82 3.53 1.42 -0.80
CA PHE A 82 3.45 2.84 -1.12
C PHE A 82 4.51 3.62 -0.33
N MET A 83 5.09 4.61 -0.99
CA MET A 83 5.88 5.64 -0.32
C MET A 83 4.93 6.69 0.27
N SER A 84 5.16 7.11 1.50
CA SER A 84 4.36 8.18 2.11
C SER A 84 5.15 9.14 3.00
N SER A 85 4.65 10.37 3.11
CA SER A 85 5.05 11.37 4.09
C SER A 85 3.82 12.18 4.53
N ILE A 86 3.83 12.71 5.75
CA ILE A 86 2.81 13.67 6.21
C ILE A 86 3.07 15.10 5.71
N TRP A 87 4.23 15.33 5.07
CA TRP A 87 4.67 16.65 4.61
C TRP A 87 4.37 16.90 3.13
N ASP A 88 3.78 15.93 2.44
CA ASP A 88 3.40 16.02 1.02
C ASP A 88 2.08 15.26 0.75
N GLU A 89 1.64 15.25 -0.50
CA GLU A 89 0.40 14.63 -0.95
C GLU A 89 0.45 13.08 -0.98
N SER A 90 1.62 12.47 -0.82
CA SER A 90 1.81 11.04 -1.06
C SER A 90 0.99 10.16 -0.11
N LEU A 91 0.79 10.59 1.13
CA LEU A 91 -0.08 9.89 2.09
C LEU A 91 -1.54 9.88 1.61
N TYR A 92 -2.04 11.02 1.12
CA TYR A 92 -3.40 11.12 0.59
C TYR A 92 -3.57 10.24 -0.65
N MET A 93 -2.57 10.21 -1.54
CA MET A 93 -2.56 9.36 -2.73
C MET A 93 -2.55 7.87 -2.37
N ALA A 94 -1.76 7.47 -1.38
CA ALA A 94 -1.73 6.08 -0.89
C ALA A 94 -3.09 5.65 -0.34
N TRP A 95 -3.69 6.45 0.55
CA TRP A 95 -5.01 6.16 1.11
C TRP A 95 -6.11 6.15 0.04
N SER A 96 -6.09 7.11 -0.89
CA SER A 96 -7.05 7.16 -2.00
C SER A 96 -6.96 5.90 -2.87
N SER A 97 -5.74 5.44 -3.16
CA SER A 97 -5.50 4.19 -3.91
C SER A 97 -6.02 2.96 -3.16
N ILE A 98 -5.78 2.87 -1.85
CA ILE A 98 -6.27 1.77 -1.01
C ILE A 98 -7.80 1.73 -1.00
N ILE A 99 -8.46 2.87 -0.79
CA ILE A 99 -9.92 2.99 -0.77
C ILE A 99 -10.52 2.68 -2.16
N ASN A 100 -9.93 3.18 -3.23
CA ASN A 100 -10.41 2.88 -4.59
C ASN A 100 -10.33 1.38 -4.89
N ARG A 101 -9.27 0.69 -4.46
CA ARG A 101 -9.15 -0.78 -4.63
C ARG A 101 -10.19 -1.59 -3.86
N LEU A 102 -10.84 -1.02 -2.84
CA LEU A 102 -12.01 -1.61 -2.21
C LEU A 102 -13.27 -1.39 -3.02
N ASN A 103 -13.45 -0.16 -3.51
CA ASN A 103 -14.68 0.26 -4.15
C ASN A 103 -14.88 -0.39 -5.53
N VAL A 104 -13.81 -0.70 -6.26
CA VAL A 104 -13.88 -1.37 -7.58
C VAL A 104 -14.42 -2.82 -7.49
N GLN A 105 -14.52 -3.40 -6.29
CA GLN A 105 -15.25 -4.67 -6.11
C GLN A 105 -16.78 -4.52 -6.07
N LYS A 106 -17.31 -3.30 -6.06
CA LYS A 106 -18.70 -3.04 -6.45
C LYS A 106 -18.71 -2.89 -7.97
N PRO A 107 -19.43 -3.76 -8.71
CA PRO A 107 -19.34 -3.77 -10.16
C PRO A 107 -19.64 -2.40 -10.75
N GLU A 108 -18.93 -2.13 -11.84
CA GLU A 108 -18.84 -0.92 -12.65
C GLU A 108 -20.16 -0.42 -13.26
N GLU A 109 -21.31 -0.50 -12.57
CA GLU A 109 -22.55 0.11 -13.06
C GLU A 109 -22.42 1.64 -13.22
N THR A 110 -21.44 2.25 -12.57
CA THR A 110 -21.19 3.69 -12.63
C THR A 110 -20.25 4.06 -13.78
N MET A 111 -19.29 3.21 -14.14
CA MET A 111 -18.25 3.57 -15.11
C MET A 111 -18.74 3.46 -16.56
N ASP A 112 -19.64 2.52 -16.87
CA ASP A 112 -20.30 2.44 -18.19
C ASP A 112 -21.29 3.59 -18.40
N LYS A 113 -21.96 4.05 -17.33
CA LYS A 113 -22.80 5.27 -17.39
C LYS A 113 -21.96 6.53 -17.59
N PHE A 114 -20.79 6.63 -16.96
CA PHE A 114 -19.91 7.78 -17.17
C PHE A 114 -19.22 7.73 -18.53
N THR A 115 -18.80 6.56 -19.03
CA THR A 115 -18.18 6.43 -20.36
C THR A 115 -19.18 6.72 -21.48
N SER A 116 -20.44 6.29 -21.35
CA SER A 116 -21.51 6.66 -22.29
C SER A 116 -21.97 8.12 -22.19
N LEU A 117 -21.77 8.79 -21.05
CA LEU A 117 -21.99 10.24 -20.90
C LEU A 117 -20.79 11.08 -21.36
N MET A 118 -19.58 10.51 -21.35
CA MET A 118 -18.31 11.17 -21.71
C MET A 118 -17.95 11.02 -23.19
N GLU A 119 -18.76 10.35 -24.01
CA GLU A 119 -18.77 10.51 -25.48
C GLU A 119 -19.30 11.89 -25.92
N CYS A 120 -18.91 12.95 -25.21
CA CYS A 120 -19.16 14.32 -25.61
C CYS A 120 -17.96 15.20 -25.25
N ASN A 121 -17.21 15.52 -26.31
CA ASN A 121 -16.32 16.65 -26.49
C ASN A 121 -15.07 16.72 -25.61
N GLU A 122 -14.03 16.14 -26.18
CA GLU A 122 -12.65 16.64 -26.14
C GLU A 122 -12.59 18.18 -26.24
N VAL A 123 -12.04 18.85 -25.22
CA VAL A 123 -11.27 20.11 -25.36
C VAL A 123 -10.30 20.21 -24.18
N ILE A 124 -9.00 20.18 -24.45
CA ILE A 124 -8.07 21.14 -23.84
C ILE A 124 -7.15 21.65 -24.97
N VAL A 125 -7.23 22.95 -25.21
CA VAL A 125 -6.27 23.79 -25.96
C VAL A 125 -5.20 24.26 -25.00
#